data_AF-A0A0M8MSP1-F1
#
_entry.id   AF-A0A0M8MSP1-F1
#
_cell.length_a   1.000
_cell.length_b   1.000
_cell.length_c   1.000
_cell.angle_alpha   90.00
_cell.angle_beta   90.00
_cell.angle_gamma   90.00
#
_symmetry.space_group_name_H-M   'P 1'
#
loop_
_entity.id
_entity.type
_entity.pdbx_description
1 polymer ?
#
loop_
_entity_poly.entity_id
_entity_poly.type
_entity_poly.pdbx_seq_one_letter_code
_entity_poly.pdbx_strand_id
1 'polypeptide(L)'
;MKITTAVSASAAALAAFALGYAVYFDYKRRNDPIFRKKLRKQSKQSAKVAKKEQKAAAQQETMMIEKAVKDVAEPGVLPDGVQEREAFFMEQVATGEALFAQGPTYHVPAAIAFFKALKVYPAPVELVMIYQKAVPKEVFDLIMKLVTRDAAVNGTGASKSAGLDEVDDDVDGKKSGEPKKEETDADTDAKTKPTSDQTATTTSTTDGETNAADAPATESTAETAEAKAEEIKDVFKEAVQEAAEAATEASTTEK
;
A
#
# COMPACT_ATOMS: atom_id res chain seq x y z
N MET A 1 -62.62 44.83 3.28
CA MET A 1 -62.38 43.38 3.06
C MET A 1 -61.79 43.04 1.69
N LYS A 2 -62.16 43.72 0.58
CA LYS A 2 -61.68 43.39 -0.78
C LYS A 2 -60.17 43.62 -1.02
N ILE A 3 -59.57 44.62 -0.38
CA ILE A 3 -58.14 44.97 -0.53
C ILE A 3 -57.24 43.90 0.11
N THR A 4 -57.59 43.44 1.31
CA THR A 4 -56.84 42.40 2.03
C THR A 4 -56.81 41.08 1.24
N THR A 5 -57.94 40.71 0.61
CA THR A 5 -58.03 39.54 -0.27
C THR A 5 -57.19 39.68 -1.54
N ALA A 6 -57.14 40.88 -2.14
CA ALA A 6 -56.32 41.15 -3.31
C ALA A 6 -54.82 41.08 -2.99
N VAL A 7 -54.41 41.58 -1.82
CA VAL A 7 -53.01 41.52 -1.34
C VAL A 7 -52.60 40.09 -0.97
N SER A 8 -53.47 39.32 -0.32
CA SER A 8 -53.16 37.91 -0.02
C SER A 8 -53.08 37.05 -1.28
N ALA A 9 -53.94 37.32 -2.27
CA ALA A 9 -53.92 36.60 -3.54
C ALA A 9 -52.67 36.91 -4.36
N SER A 10 -52.22 38.17 -4.41
CA SER A 10 -50.99 38.53 -5.12
C SER A 10 -49.74 38.00 -4.41
N ALA A 11 -49.70 38.03 -3.07
CA ALA A 11 -48.61 37.43 -2.30
C ALA A 11 -48.50 35.92 -2.53
N ALA A 12 -49.63 35.20 -2.53
CA ALA A 12 -49.67 33.76 -2.81
C ALA A 12 -49.19 33.45 -4.24
N ALA A 13 -49.60 34.25 -5.23
CA ALA A 13 -49.14 34.09 -6.61
C ALA A 13 -47.62 34.30 -6.74
N LEU A 14 -47.08 35.37 -6.14
CA LEU A 14 -45.63 35.64 -6.17
C LEU A 14 -44.84 34.53 -5.48
N ALA A 15 -45.32 34.01 -4.35
CA ALA A 15 -44.70 32.88 -3.66
C ALA A 15 -44.69 31.62 -4.53
N ALA A 16 -45.79 31.31 -5.23
CA ALA A 16 -45.88 30.18 -6.14
C ALA A 16 -44.92 30.34 -7.35
N PHE A 17 -44.81 31.55 -7.92
CA PHE A 17 -43.85 31.83 -8.98
C PHE A 17 -42.40 31.70 -8.51
N ALA A 18 -42.07 32.20 -7.32
CA ALA A 18 -40.74 32.08 -6.75
C ALA A 18 -40.35 30.61 -6.50
N LEU A 19 -41.26 29.82 -5.92
CA LEU A 19 -41.05 28.39 -5.71
C LEU A 19 -40.93 27.63 -7.03
N GLY A 20 -41.80 27.91 -8.01
CA GLY A 20 -41.73 27.33 -9.34
C GLY A 20 -40.41 27.65 -10.05
N TYR A 21 -39.94 28.90 -9.95
CA TYR A 21 -38.65 29.30 -10.51
C TYR A 21 -37.47 28.65 -9.79
N ALA A 22 -37.51 28.53 -8.46
CA ALA A 22 -36.47 27.84 -7.70
C ALA A 22 -36.35 26.36 -8.11
N VAL A 23 -37.47 25.66 -8.28
CA VAL A 23 -37.50 24.27 -8.76
C VAL A 23 -36.98 24.18 -10.20
N TYR A 24 -37.43 25.06 -11.10
CA TYR A 24 -36.94 25.10 -12.49
C TYR A 24 -35.44 25.40 -12.55
N PHE A 25 -34.96 26.34 -11.74
CA PHE A 25 -33.56 26.73 -11.71
C PHE A 25 -32.68 25.59 -11.19
N ASP A 26 -33.10 24.89 -10.13
CA ASP A 26 -32.36 23.72 -9.63
C ASP A 26 -32.35 22.58 -10.65
N TYR A 27 -33.47 22.33 -11.35
CA TYR A 27 -33.55 21.37 -12.44
C TYR A 27 -32.60 21.72 -13.61
N LYS A 28 -32.64 22.98 -14.08
CA LYS A 28 -31.78 23.46 -15.16
C LYS A 28 -30.30 23.36 -14.78
N ARG A 29 -29.95 23.66 -13.53
CA ARG A 29 -28.57 23.53 -13.02
C ARG A 29 -28.12 22.08 -12.93
N ARG A 30 -28.98 21.15 -12.49
CA ARG A 30 -28.63 19.73 -12.36
C ARG A 30 -28.54 18.99 -13.70
N ASN A 31 -29.27 19.43 -14.72
CA ASN A 31 -29.26 18.82 -16.05
C ASN A 31 -28.27 19.44 -17.05
N ASP A 32 -27.37 20.34 -16.61
CA ASP A 32 -26.35 20.90 -17.50
C ASP A 32 -25.28 19.82 -17.86
N PRO A 33 -25.11 19.48 -19.16
CA PRO A 33 -24.12 18.50 -19.60
C PRO A 33 -22.68 18.94 -19.35
N ILE A 34 -22.40 20.26 -19.28
CA ILE A 34 -21.06 20.80 -19.04
C ILE A 34 -20.61 20.50 -17.60
N PHE A 35 -21.51 20.60 -16.63
CA PHE A 35 -21.21 20.29 -15.22
C PHE A 35 -20.82 18.81 -15.05
N ARG A 36 -21.58 17.88 -15.67
CA ARG A 36 -21.26 16.45 -15.62
C ARG A 36 -19.92 16.13 -16.28
N LYS A 37 -19.62 16.77 -17.40
CA LYS A 37 -18.30 16.66 -18.06
C LYS A 37 -17.17 17.17 -17.16
N LYS A 38 -17.37 18.31 -16.48
CA LYS A 38 -16.40 18.88 -15.53
C LYS A 38 -16.15 17.94 -14.35
N LEU A 39 -17.20 17.36 -13.75
CA LEU A 39 -17.07 16.42 -12.62
C LEU A 39 -16.35 15.11 -13.03
N ARG A 40 -16.66 14.58 -14.22
CA ARG A 40 -15.92 13.44 -14.79
C ARG A 40 -14.45 13.77 -15.04
N LYS A 41 -14.15 14.99 -15.49
CA LYS A 41 -12.75 15.43 -15.69
C LYS A 41 -12.03 15.58 -14.35
N GLN A 42 -12.67 16.19 -13.34
CA GLN A 42 -12.11 16.37 -12.01
C GLN A 42 -11.88 15.05 -11.28
N SER A 43 -12.83 14.11 -11.31
CA SER A 43 -12.63 12.76 -10.73
C SER A 43 -11.52 11.97 -11.42
N LYS A 44 -11.43 12.05 -12.75
CA LYS A 44 -10.29 11.45 -13.48
C LYS A 44 -8.97 12.14 -13.13
N GLN A 45 -8.98 13.46 -12.93
CA GLN A 45 -7.78 14.20 -12.53
C GLN A 45 -7.35 13.85 -11.12
N SER A 46 -8.26 13.79 -10.14
CA SER A 46 -7.92 13.40 -8.77
C SER A 46 -7.43 11.95 -8.70
N ALA A 47 -8.05 11.02 -9.44
CA ALA A 47 -7.56 9.65 -9.54
C ALA A 47 -6.16 9.57 -10.19
N LYS A 48 -5.89 10.38 -11.21
CA LYS A 48 -4.56 10.48 -11.82
C LYS A 48 -3.53 11.08 -10.87
N VAL A 49 -3.90 12.10 -10.09
CA VAL A 49 -3.02 12.73 -9.10
C VAL A 49 -2.71 11.74 -7.98
N ALA A 50 -3.72 11.08 -7.40
CA ALA A 50 -3.52 10.05 -6.38
C ALA A 50 -2.62 8.90 -6.89
N LYS A 51 -2.84 8.43 -8.12
CA LYS A 51 -1.97 7.40 -8.73
C LYS A 51 -0.54 7.92 -8.95
N LYS A 52 -0.36 9.18 -9.34
CA LYS A 52 0.96 9.79 -9.50
C LYS A 52 1.67 9.97 -8.16
N GLU A 53 0.96 10.40 -7.12
CA GLU A 53 1.49 10.55 -5.77
C GLU A 53 1.90 9.21 -5.17
N GLN A 54 1.07 8.17 -5.32
CA GLN A 54 1.42 6.80 -4.91
C GLN A 54 2.66 6.28 -5.66
N LYS A 55 2.74 6.50 -6.97
CA LYS A 55 3.92 6.14 -7.76
C LYS A 55 5.16 6.94 -7.33
N ALA A 56 5.02 8.23 -7.06
CA ALA A 56 6.13 9.08 -6.62
C ALA A 56 6.62 8.67 -5.23
N ALA A 57 5.72 8.35 -4.30
CA ALA A 57 6.07 7.83 -2.98
C ALA A 57 6.80 6.48 -3.07
N ALA A 58 6.29 5.56 -3.90
CA ALA A 58 6.97 4.28 -4.14
C ALA A 58 8.34 4.47 -4.81
N GLN A 59 8.46 5.42 -5.75
CA GLN A 59 9.75 5.76 -6.37
C GLN A 59 10.73 6.35 -5.36
N GLN A 60 10.28 7.26 -4.50
CA GLN A 60 11.09 7.84 -3.43
C GLN A 60 11.58 6.77 -2.45
N GLU A 61 10.71 5.86 -2.02
CA GLU A 61 11.08 4.71 -1.21
C GLU A 61 12.18 3.88 -1.90
N THR A 62 11.98 3.53 -3.18
CA THR A 62 13.01 2.77 -3.93
C THR A 62 14.32 3.52 -4.08
N MET A 63 14.29 4.85 -4.26
CA MET A 63 15.51 5.67 -4.35
C MET A 63 16.24 5.75 -3.01
N MET A 64 15.52 5.87 -1.89
CA MET A 64 16.12 5.85 -0.55
C MET A 64 16.77 4.50 -0.25
N ILE A 65 16.08 3.41 -0.59
CA ILE A 65 16.58 2.04 -0.49
C ILE A 65 17.83 1.86 -1.35
N GLU A 66 17.80 2.26 -2.63
CA GLU A 66 18.93 2.11 -3.55
C GLU A 66 20.15 2.91 -3.10
N LYS A 67 19.93 4.15 -2.64
CA LYS A 67 21.00 4.98 -2.07
C LYS A 67 21.61 4.30 -0.85
N ALA A 68 20.78 3.83 0.08
CA ALA A 68 21.27 3.16 1.27
C ALA A 68 22.05 1.86 0.98
N VAL A 69 21.63 1.08 -0.02
CA VAL A 69 22.38 -0.11 -0.46
C VAL A 69 23.74 0.29 -1.05
N LYS A 70 23.79 1.35 -1.87
CA LYS A 70 25.05 1.87 -2.40
C LYS A 70 25.97 2.38 -1.30
N ASP A 71 25.46 3.16 -0.36
CA ASP A 71 26.22 3.70 0.76
C ASP A 71 26.81 2.58 1.63
N VAL A 72 26.10 1.46 1.82
CA VAL A 72 26.59 0.30 2.59
C VAL A 72 27.57 -0.56 1.79
N ALA A 73 27.48 -0.52 0.45
CA ALA A 73 28.37 -1.23 -0.45
C ALA A 73 29.75 -0.56 -0.60
N GLU A 74 29.88 0.72 -0.23
CA GLU A 74 31.14 1.44 -0.31
C GLU A 74 32.18 0.84 0.64
N PRO A 75 33.37 0.44 0.13
CA PRO A 75 34.41 -0.16 0.95
C PRO A 75 34.91 0.85 2.00
N GLY A 76 34.84 0.47 3.28
CA GLY A 76 35.26 1.29 4.41
C GLY A 76 34.13 1.84 5.29
N VAL A 77 32.86 1.62 4.94
CA VAL A 77 31.71 2.02 5.78
C VAL A 77 31.42 1.00 6.89
N LEU A 78 31.73 -0.27 6.65
CA LEU A 78 31.58 -1.35 7.63
C LEU A 78 32.87 -1.50 8.42
N PRO A 79 32.81 -1.67 9.75
CA PRO A 79 34.02 -1.89 10.54
C PRO A 79 34.70 -3.21 10.16
N ASP A 80 36.03 -3.22 10.10
CA ASP A 80 36.81 -4.43 9.79
C ASP A 80 37.11 -5.24 11.06
N GLY A 81 37.29 -4.55 12.20
CA GLY A 81 37.59 -5.16 13.49
C GLY A 81 36.40 -5.95 14.06
N VAL A 82 36.68 -7.10 14.71
CA VAL A 82 35.64 -7.96 15.32
C VAL A 82 34.86 -7.19 16.38
N GLN A 83 35.55 -6.48 17.27
CA GLN A 83 34.94 -5.73 18.36
C GLN A 83 34.12 -4.54 17.87
N GLU A 84 34.59 -3.85 16.82
CA GLU A 84 33.87 -2.75 16.20
C GLU A 84 32.63 -3.23 15.42
N ARG A 85 32.71 -4.41 14.79
CA ARG A 85 31.56 -5.04 14.12
C ARG A 85 30.46 -5.41 15.10
N GLU A 86 30.81 -5.96 16.26
CA GLU A 86 29.85 -6.26 17.32
C GLU A 86 29.17 -4.98 17.83
N ALA A 87 29.93 -3.93 18.09
CA ALA A 87 29.38 -2.64 18.51
C ALA A 87 28.44 -2.03 17.45
N PHE A 88 28.88 -2.02 16.19
CA PHE A 88 28.07 -1.54 15.07
C PHE A 88 26.81 -2.37 14.88
N PHE A 89 26.90 -3.70 14.99
CA PHE A 89 25.74 -4.59 14.93
C PHE A 89 24.70 -4.21 15.99
N MET A 90 25.12 -4.07 17.24
CA MET A 90 24.20 -3.72 18.34
C MET A 90 23.58 -2.33 18.15
N GLU A 91 24.36 -1.34 17.70
CA GLU A 91 23.87 0.00 17.39
C GLU A 91 22.83 -0.03 16.27
N GLN A 92 23.08 -0.77 15.19
CA GLN A 92 22.16 -0.87 14.06
C GLN A 92 20.87 -1.61 14.41
N VAL A 93 20.95 -2.68 15.22
CA VAL A 93 19.75 -3.39 15.71
C VAL A 93 18.92 -2.48 16.60
N ALA A 94 19.53 -1.81 17.58
CA ALA A 94 18.83 -0.87 18.46
C ALA A 94 18.21 0.30 17.69
N THR A 95 18.92 0.83 16.70
CA THR A 95 18.42 1.89 15.82
C THR A 95 17.24 1.40 14.97
N GLY A 96 17.34 0.20 14.40
CA GLY A 96 16.26 -0.43 13.64
C GLY A 96 15.00 -0.61 14.48
N GLU A 97 15.14 -1.14 15.70
CA GLU A 97 14.05 -1.32 16.66
C GLU A 97 13.40 0.01 17.06
N ALA A 98 14.21 1.00 17.39
CA ALA A 98 13.70 2.33 17.73
C ALA A 98 12.95 2.99 16.56
N LEU A 99 13.37 2.75 15.31
CA LEU A 99 12.74 3.34 14.13
C LEU A 99 11.41 2.69 13.79
N PHE A 100 11.32 1.36 13.73
CA PHE A 100 10.03 0.76 13.37
C PHE A 100 8.97 0.91 14.47
N ALA A 101 9.39 1.09 15.73
CA ALA A 101 8.47 1.42 16.82
C ALA A 101 7.77 2.79 16.63
N GLN A 102 8.34 3.70 15.83
CA GLN A 102 7.75 5.01 15.53
C GLN A 102 6.64 4.95 14.47
N GLY A 103 6.47 3.81 13.79
CA GLY A 103 5.36 3.55 12.88
C GLY A 103 5.75 3.49 11.39
N PRO A 104 4.74 3.43 10.49
CA PRO A 104 4.93 3.01 9.10
C PRO A 104 5.86 3.90 8.26
N THR A 105 5.97 5.18 8.59
CA THR A 105 6.85 6.13 7.89
C THR A 105 8.33 5.80 8.08
N TYR A 106 8.68 5.10 9.15
CA TYR A 106 10.05 4.76 9.52
C TYR A 106 10.41 3.30 9.23
N HIS A 107 9.53 2.52 8.61
CA HIS A 107 9.80 1.12 8.24
C HIS A 107 10.97 0.99 7.25
N VAL A 108 11.09 1.91 6.30
CA VAL A 108 12.18 1.94 5.31
C VAL A 108 13.54 2.19 5.97
N PRO A 109 13.74 3.25 6.76
CA PRO A 109 15.01 3.47 7.46
C PRO A 109 15.31 2.39 8.51
N ALA A 110 14.30 1.80 9.15
CA ALA A 110 14.49 0.64 10.04
C ALA A 110 15.06 -0.56 9.29
N ALA A 111 14.48 -0.89 8.13
CA ALA A 111 14.96 -2.00 7.29
C ALA A 111 16.41 -1.79 6.82
N ILE A 112 16.79 -0.54 6.53
CA ILE A 112 18.18 -0.19 6.18
C ILE A 112 19.14 -0.48 7.35
N ALA A 113 18.77 -0.16 8.59
CA ALA A 113 19.60 -0.44 9.77
C ALA A 113 19.78 -1.96 9.96
N PHE A 114 18.70 -2.74 9.86
CA PHE A 114 18.79 -4.20 9.94
C PHE A 114 19.59 -4.83 8.81
N PHE A 115 19.52 -4.27 7.59
CA PHE A 115 20.33 -4.70 6.46
C PHE A 115 21.83 -4.46 6.73
N LYS A 116 22.20 -3.32 7.33
CA LYS A 116 23.58 -3.05 7.76
C LYS A 116 24.06 -4.07 8.79
N ALA A 117 23.23 -4.36 9.79
CA ALA A 117 23.50 -5.41 10.78
C ALA A 117 23.72 -6.79 10.15
N LEU A 118 22.95 -7.14 9.10
CA LEU A 118 23.12 -8.40 8.37
C LEU A 118 24.47 -8.53 7.65
N LYS A 119 25.06 -7.43 7.18
CA LYS A 119 26.35 -7.45 6.47
C LYS A 119 27.54 -7.71 7.38
N VAL A 120 27.47 -7.30 8.65
CA VAL A 120 28.56 -7.46 9.63
C VAL A 120 28.46 -8.76 10.43
N TYR A 121 27.31 -9.43 10.39
CA TYR A 121 27.04 -10.64 11.16
C TYR A 121 27.65 -11.89 10.49
N PRO A 122 28.34 -12.77 11.24
CA PRO A 122 29.04 -13.93 10.68
C PRO A 122 28.11 -15.03 10.11
N ALA A 123 26.86 -15.13 10.60
CA ALA A 123 25.89 -16.16 10.19
C ALA A 123 24.54 -15.53 9.74
N PRO A 124 24.48 -14.86 8.58
CA PRO A 124 23.33 -14.03 8.19
C PRO A 124 22.02 -14.81 8.08
N VAL A 125 22.05 -16.11 7.78
CA VAL A 125 20.85 -16.96 7.67
C VAL A 125 20.13 -17.09 9.02
N GLU A 126 20.86 -17.25 10.11
CA GLU A 126 20.30 -17.35 11.46
C GLU A 126 19.64 -16.03 11.86
N LEU A 127 20.31 -14.92 11.58
CA LEU A 127 19.81 -13.58 11.91
C LEU A 127 18.52 -13.25 11.15
N VAL A 128 18.39 -13.67 9.89
CA VAL A 128 17.14 -13.53 9.13
C VAL A 128 15.98 -14.29 9.79
N MET A 129 16.24 -15.49 10.33
CA MET A 129 15.20 -16.27 11.03
C MET A 129 14.74 -15.61 12.33
N ILE A 130 15.64 -14.90 13.02
CA ILE A 130 15.30 -14.12 14.21
C ILE A 130 14.44 -12.91 13.81
N TYR A 131 14.84 -12.18 12.77
CA TYR A 131 14.06 -11.03 12.29
C TYR A 131 12.65 -11.42 11.82
N GLN A 132 12.49 -12.57 11.19
CA GLN A 132 11.17 -13.07 10.80
C GLN A 132 10.21 -13.19 12.00
N LYS A 133 10.73 -13.46 13.21
CA LYS A 133 9.94 -13.61 14.44
C LYS A 133 9.85 -12.33 15.26
N ALA A 134 10.89 -11.50 15.26
CA ALA A 134 11.01 -10.35 16.15
C ALA A 134 10.51 -9.04 15.53
N VAL A 135 10.50 -8.93 14.19
CA VAL A 135 10.22 -7.69 13.47
C VAL A 135 8.85 -7.77 12.78
N PRO A 136 8.06 -6.68 12.70
CA PRO A 136 6.82 -6.65 11.94
C PRO A 136 7.01 -7.07 10.47
N LYS A 137 6.01 -7.74 9.90
CA LYS A 137 6.08 -8.33 8.54
C LYS A 137 6.44 -7.28 7.49
N GLU A 138 5.91 -6.07 7.62
CA GLU A 138 6.11 -4.96 6.69
C GLU A 138 7.59 -4.55 6.59
N VAL A 139 8.30 -4.56 7.73
CA VAL A 139 9.73 -4.23 7.78
C VAL A 139 10.56 -5.41 7.30
N PHE A 140 10.18 -6.65 7.67
CA PHE A 140 10.87 -7.84 7.18
C PHE A 140 10.85 -7.96 5.65
N ASP A 141 9.70 -7.73 5.02
CA ASP A 141 9.56 -7.73 3.56
C ASP A 141 10.48 -6.68 2.89
N LEU A 142 10.70 -5.52 3.54
CA LEU A 142 11.63 -4.48 3.09
C LEU A 142 13.08 -4.90 3.23
N ILE A 143 13.45 -5.57 4.33
CA ILE A 143 14.81 -6.13 4.52
C ILE A 143 15.10 -7.15 3.40
N MET A 144 14.14 -8.04 3.09
CA MET A 144 14.32 -9.00 1.99
C MET A 144 14.46 -8.31 0.63
N LYS A 145 13.67 -7.26 0.37
CA LYS A 145 13.80 -6.44 -0.84
C LYS A 145 15.19 -5.81 -0.95
N LEU A 146 15.75 -5.30 0.15
CA LEU A 146 17.12 -4.76 0.22
C LEU A 146 18.17 -5.83 -0.09
N VAL A 147 18.07 -7.02 0.50
CA VAL A 147 19.00 -8.13 0.26
C VAL A 147 18.97 -8.60 -1.21
N THR A 148 17.79 -8.71 -1.82
CA THR A 148 17.69 -9.07 -3.24
C THR A 148 18.31 -8.01 -4.15
N ARG A 149 18.12 -6.72 -3.82
CA ARG A 149 18.72 -5.61 -4.59
C ARG A 149 20.23 -5.55 -4.42
N ASP A 150 20.73 -5.76 -3.21
CA ASP A 150 22.16 -5.87 -2.91
C ASP A 150 22.81 -7.03 -3.68
N ALA A 151 22.17 -8.20 -3.72
CA ALA A 151 22.65 -9.31 -4.53
C ALA A 151 22.67 -8.98 -6.03
N ALA A 152 21.72 -8.20 -6.54
CA ALA A 152 21.70 -7.78 -7.94
C ALA A 152 22.78 -6.73 -8.28
N VAL A 153 23.11 -5.83 -7.35
CA VAL A 153 24.08 -4.73 -7.57
C VAL A 153 25.51 -5.17 -7.25
N ASN A 154 25.70 -5.89 -6.14
CA ASN A 154 27.01 -6.27 -5.60
C ASN A 154 27.36 -7.75 -5.84
N GLY A 155 26.38 -8.61 -6.14
CA GLY A 155 26.58 -10.04 -6.38
C GLY A 155 27.15 -10.40 -7.76
N THR A 156 27.96 -9.53 -8.37
CA THR A 156 28.63 -9.83 -9.65
C THR A 156 29.78 -10.80 -9.43
N GLY A 157 29.41 -12.08 -9.25
CA GLY A 157 30.29 -13.23 -9.08
C GLY A 157 29.62 -14.58 -9.38
N ALA A 158 28.38 -14.62 -9.89
CA ALA A 158 27.84 -15.80 -10.57
C ALA A 158 26.62 -15.44 -11.45
N SER A 159 26.80 -15.59 -12.77
CA SER A 159 25.77 -15.61 -13.82
C SER A 159 25.07 -14.29 -14.19
N LYS A 160 25.75 -13.50 -15.03
CA LYS A 160 25.08 -12.79 -16.12
C LYS A 160 24.48 -13.83 -17.06
N SER A 161 23.17 -13.99 -17.09
CA SER A 161 22.46 -14.54 -18.25
C SER A 161 21.16 -13.79 -18.48
N ALA A 162 21.06 -13.18 -19.67
CA ALA A 162 19.87 -12.80 -20.43
C ALA A 162 18.78 -12.00 -19.68
N GLY A 163 18.49 -10.73 -20.00
CA GLY A 163 18.22 -10.21 -21.34
C GLY A 163 16.71 -10.25 -21.61
N LEU A 164 16.14 -9.11 -22.01
CA LEU A 164 14.78 -8.86 -22.53
C LEU A 164 13.74 -8.38 -21.50
N ASP A 165 13.44 -7.08 -21.53
CA ASP A 165 12.12 -6.50 -21.88
C ASP A 165 12.00 -5.09 -21.25
N GLU A 166 12.45 -4.08 -21.99
CA GLU A 166 11.88 -2.74 -21.85
C GLU A 166 11.47 -2.30 -23.25
N VAL A 167 10.23 -2.64 -23.59
CA VAL A 167 9.54 -2.20 -24.79
C VAL A 167 9.24 -0.72 -24.60
N ASP A 168 9.95 0.09 -25.37
CA ASP A 168 9.76 1.51 -25.57
C ASP A 168 8.35 1.74 -26.15
N ASP A 169 7.49 2.45 -25.41
CA ASP A 169 6.10 2.72 -25.78
C ASP A 169 5.88 4.24 -25.78
N ASP A 170 6.49 4.92 -26.76
CA ASP A 170 6.18 6.30 -27.11
C ASP A 170 6.54 6.58 -28.59
N VAL A 171 5.53 6.65 -29.46
CA VAL A 171 5.42 7.64 -30.58
C VAL A 171 4.08 7.40 -31.30
N ASP A 172 3.06 8.17 -30.91
CA ASP A 172 1.83 8.36 -31.68
C ASP A 172 1.91 9.74 -32.36
N GLY A 173 2.47 9.74 -33.57
CA GLY A 173 2.77 10.91 -34.40
C GLY A 173 2.00 10.90 -35.71
N LYS A 174 0.75 11.35 -35.66
CA LYS A 174 -0.14 11.78 -36.76
C LYS A 174 0.55 12.29 -38.05
N LYS A 175 0.28 11.67 -39.22
CA LYS A 175 -0.18 12.38 -40.45
C LYS A 175 -0.64 11.48 -41.63
N SER A 176 -1.86 11.79 -42.09
CA SER A 176 -2.38 11.90 -43.48
C SER A 176 -2.56 10.68 -44.39
N GLY A 177 -3.82 10.48 -44.83
CA GLY A 177 -4.14 10.11 -46.22
C GLY A 177 -5.36 9.20 -46.44
N GLU A 178 -6.58 9.74 -46.45
CA GLU A 178 -7.81 9.16 -47.05
C GLU A 178 -7.87 9.47 -48.58
N PRO A 179 -8.88 9.04 -49.39
CA PRO A 179 -9.70 7.80 -49.42
C PRO A 179 -10.05 7.29 -50.87
N LYS A 180 -10.61 6.07 -51.03
CA LYS A 180 -11.75 5.74 -51.95
C LYS A 180 -12.21 4.27 -51.80
N LYS A 181 -13.49 4.05 -51.41
CA LYS A 181 -14.64 3.45 -52.17
C LYS A 181 -14.44 2.00 -52.66
N GLU A 182 -15.37 1.04 -52.59
CA GLU A 182 -16.83 0.96 -52.38
C GLU A 182 -17.17 -0.53 -52.09
N GLU A 183 -18.26 -0.79 -51.34
CA GLU A 183 -19.32 -1.85 -51.43
C GLU A 183 -19.10 -3.11 -52.33
N THR A 184 -19.53 -4.36 -52.07
CA THR A 184 -20.70 -4.95 -51.35
C THR A 184 -20.59 -6.51 -51.29
N ASP A 185 -21.30 -7.09 -50.32
CA ASP A 185 -22.10 -8.34 -50.28
C ASP A 185 -21.56 -9.79 -50.50
N ALA A 186 -22.18 -10.65 -49.68
CA ALA A 186 -22.56 -12.07 -49.87
C ALA A 186 -21.77 -13.17 -49.12
N ASP A 187 -22.37 -13.60 -48.00
CA ASP A 187 -22.75 -14.98 -47.63
C ASP A 187 -22.13 -16.16 -48.41
N THR A 188 -21.69 -17.22 -47.71
CA THR A 188 -22.43 -18.51 -47.58
C THR A 188 -21.57 -19.57 -46.82
N ASP A 189 -22.15 -20.07 -45.74
CA ASP A 189 -22.19 -21.45 -45.22
C ASP A 189 -20.97 -22.34 -44.81
N ALA A 190 -21.30 -23.10 -43.76
CA ALA A 190 -20.98 -24.50 -43.46
C ALA A 190 -19.78 -24.87 -42.55
N LYS A 191 -20.16 -25.19 -41.29
CA LYS A 191 -20.07 -26.54 -40.66
C LYS A 191 -18.65 -27.08 -40.45
N THR A 192 -18.15 -27.21 -39.20
CA THR A 192 -18.31 -28.45 -38.40
C THR A 192 -17.61 -28.32 -37.03
N LYS A 193 -18.23 -28.86 -35.97
CA LYS A 193 -17.64 -29.30 -34.69
C LYS A 193 -17.57 -30.85 -34.78
N PRO A 194 -16.53 -31.57 -34.28
CA PRO A 194 -16.44 -32.06 -32.88
C PRO A 194 -14.99 -32.02 -32.32
N THR A 195 -14.69 -31.82 -31.02
CA THR A 195 -14.71 -32.75 -29.86
C THR A 195 -13.94 -34.07 -30.01
N SER A 196 -12.85 -34.22 -29.24
CA SER A 196 -12.29 -35.43 -28.55
C SER A 196 -10.94 -34.99 -27.90
N ASP A 197 -10.70 -34.94 -26.59
CA ASP A 197 -10.75 -35.94 -25.49
C ASP A 197 -9.53 -36.90 -25.41
N GLN A 198 -9.17 -37.28 -24.17
CA GLN A 198 -8.06 -38.13 -23.64
C GLN A 198 -6.89 -37.38 -22.99
N THR A 199 -6.57 -37.45 -21.68
CA THR A 199 -6.52 -38.51 -20.62
C THR A 199 -5.24 -39.37 -20.62
N ALA A 200 -4.45 -39.27 -19.52
CA ALA A 200 -3.62 -40.31 -18.85
C ALA A 200 -2.83 -39.59 -17.73
N THR A 201 -3.03 -39.79 -16.42
CA THR A 201 -2.84 -40.97 -15.53
C THR A 201 -1.41 -41.50 -15.47
N THR A 202 -0.75 -41.33 -14.31
CA THR A 202 0.10 -42.37 -13.68
C THR A 202 0.36 -42.09 -12.18
N THR A 203 0.25 -43.17 -11.41
CA THR A 203 0.29 -43.37 -9.95
C THR A 203 1.54 -44.14 -9.51
N SER A 204 1.98 -43.95 -8.25
CA SER A 204 2.67 -44.90 -7.32
C SER A 204 3.16 -44.08 -6.11
N THR A 205 2.79 -44.25 -4.83
CA THR A 205 2.71 -45.37 -3.84
C THR A 205 4.08 -45.89 -3.36
N THR A 206 4.39 -45.71 -2.06
CA THR A 206 4.82 -46.74 -1.08
C THR A 206 5.05 -46.17 0.34
N ASP A 207 4.84 -47.04 1.34
CA ASP A 207 4.52 -46.82 2.76
C ASP A 207 5.68 -46.93 3.79
N GLY A 208 5.39 -46.50 5.05
CA GLY A 208 5.85 -47.06 6.35
C GLY A 208 7.19 -46.56 6.93
N GLU A 209 7.47 -46.44 8.25
CA GLU A 209 6.78 -46.65 9.55
C GLU A 209 7.72 -46.18 10.71
N THR A 210 7.18 -45.89 11.92
CA THR A 210 7.70 -46.15 13.32
C THR A 210 7.58 -45.01 14.38
N ASN A 211 6.55 -45.14 15.23
CA ASN A 211 6.46 -45.18 16.72
C ASN A 211 7.19 -44.23 17.73
N ALA A 212 6.38 -43.64 18.63
CA ALA A 212 6.31 -43.82 20.12
C ALA A 212 6.63 -42.64 21.11
N ALA A 213 5.81 -42.63 22.19
CA ALA A 213 5.88 -41.98 23.53
C ALA A 213 5.38 -40.52 23.70
N ASP A 214 4.86 -40.02 24.83
CA ASP A 214 3.95 -40.44 25.94
C ASP A 214 3.76 -39.18 26.83
N ALA A 215 2.51 -38.76 27.09
CA ALA A 215 1.94 -37.88 28.16
C ALA A 215 2.54 -36.47 28.52
N PRO A 216 1.83 -35.59 29.29
CA PRO A 216 0.40 -35.25 29.34
C PRO A 216 0.10 -33.73 29.24
N ALA A 217 -1.19 -33.40 29.20
CA ALA A 217 -1.77 -32.06 29.11
C ALA A 217 -1.64 -31.19 30.39
N THR A 218 -1.54 -29.87 30.19
CA THR A 218 -1.84 -28.85 31.21
C THR A 218 -2.76 -27.78 30.61
N GLU A 219 -4.06 -27.89 30.87
CA GLU A 219 -4.99 -26.75 30.84
C GLU A 219 -4.73 -25.89 32.08
N SER A 220 -4.53 -24.57 31.91
CA SER A 220 -4.87 -23.49 32.88
C SER A 220 -4.02 -22.24 32.61
N THR A 221 -4.33 -21.47 31.57
CA THR A 221 -3.78 -20.09 31.41
C THR A 221 -4.72 -19.09 30.72
N ALA A 222 -5.95 -19.48 30.35
CA ALA A 222 -6.84 -18.59 29.60
C ALA A 222 -7.49 -17.48 30.46
N GLU A 223 -7.73 -17.72 31.75
CA GLU A 223 -8.54 -16.80 32.57
C GLU A 223 -7.75 -15.61 33.15
N THR A 224 -6.41 -15.69 33.20
CA THR A 224 -5.56 -14.61 33.75
C THR A 224 -5.19 -13.55 32.70
N ALA A 225 -5.29 -13.87 31.41
CA ALA A 225 -4.92 -12.94 30.33
C ALA A 225 -6.00 -11.90 30.04
N GLU A 226 -7.27 -12.25 30.23
CA GLU A 226 -8.39 -11.38 29.88
C GLU A 226 -8.59 -10.26 30.91
N ALA A 227 -8.39 -10.56 32.21
CA ALA A 227 -8.48 -9.56 33.29
C ALA A 227 -7.40 -8.46 33.21
N LYS A 228 -6.17 -8.81 32.80
CA LYS A 228 -5.09 -7.81 32.61
C LYS A 228 -5.30 -6.93 31.38
N ALA A 229 -6.07 -7.39 30.40
CA ALA A 229 -6.32 -6.63 29.18
C ALA A 229 -7.41 -5.55 29.36
N GLU A 230 -8.33 -5.70 30.31
CA GLU A 230 -9.28 -4.65 30.66
C GLU A 230 -8.63 -3.54 31.52
N GLU A 231 -7.81 -3.90 32.50
CA GLU A 231 -7.16 -2.93 33.40
C GLU A 231 -6.26 -1.94 32.63
N ILE A 232 -5.57 -2.40 31.58
CA ILE A 232 -4.70 -1.56 30.74
C ILE A 232 -5.52 -0.59 29.86
N LYS A 233 -6.74 -0.98 29.47
CA LYS A 233 -7.61 -0.12 28.63
C LYS A 233 -8.21 1.02 29.43
N ASP A 234 -8.52 0.79 30.71
CA ASP A 234 -9.06 1.84 31.58
C ASP A 234 -7.98 2.86 31.96
N VAL A 235 -6.75 2.41 32.25
CA VAL A 235 -5.60 3.32 32.48
C VAL A 235 -5.28 4.17 31.24
N PHE A 236 -5.37 3.59 30.04
CA PHE A 236 -5.16 4.34 28.80
C PHE A 236 -6.26 5.36 28.53
N LYS A 237 -7.52 5.05 28.89
CA LYS A 237 -8.65 5.97 28.74
C LYS A 237 -8.55 7.17 29.68
N GLU A 238 -8.14 6.92 30.92
CA GLU A 238 -7.97 7.97 31.93
C GLU A 238 -6.84 8.92 31.55
N ALA A 239 -5.71 8.40 31.07
CA ALA A 239 -4.59 9.22 30.58
C ALA A 239 -4.93 10.08 29.35
N VAL A 240 -5.77 9.56 28.44
CA VAL A 240 -6.23 10.31 27.26
C VAL A 240 -7.22 11.41 27.65
N GLN A 241 -8.03 11.19 28.69
CA GLN A 241 -8.98 12.17 29.17
C GLN A 241 -8.29 13.30 29.96
N GLU A 242 -7.26 12.98 30.74
CA GLU A 242 -6.41 13.96 31.43
C GLU A 242 -5.63 14.84 30.44
N ALA A 243 -5.12 14.25 29.35
CA ALA A 243 -4.45 15.00 28.28
C ALA A 243 -5.41 15.91 27.50
N ALA A 244 -6.70 15.54 27.39
CA ALA A 244 -7.71 16.35 26.74
C ALA A 244 -8.13 17.55 27.59
N GLU A 245 -8.25 17.40 28.92
CA GLU A 245 -8.54 18.52 29.83
C GLU A 245 -7.38 19.52 29.92
N ALA A 246 -6.14 19.03 29.98
CA ALA A 246 -4.94 19.89 29.99
C ALA A 246 -4.82 20.74 28.70
N ALA A 247 -5.28 20.23 27.55
CA ALA A 247 -5.31 20.97 26.30
C ALA A 247 -6.40 22.06 26.27
N THR A 248 -7.49 21.89 27.04
CA THR A 248 -8.56 22.89 27.13
C THR A 248 -8.25 24.03 28.11
N GLU A 249 -7.48 23.80 29.16
CA GLU A 249 -7.05 24.86 30.09
C GLU A 249 -5.98 25.78 29.46
N ALA A 250 -5.12 25.25 28.60
CA ALA A 250 -4.11 26.03 27.88
C ALA A 250 -4.72 27.05 26.88
N SER A 251 -5.98 26.86 26.45
CA SER A 251 -6.66 27.77 25.50
C SER A 251 -7.44 28.91 26.16
N THR A 252 -7.59 28.94 27.49
CA THR A 252 -8.43 29.94 28.18
C THR A 252 -7.62 31.03 28.90
N THR A 253 -6.28 30.93 28.90
CA THR A 253 -5.39 31.90 29.59
C THR A 253 -4.79 32.96 28.66
N GLU A 254 -5.35 33.12 27.46
CA GLU A 254 -4.97 34.18 26.52
C GLU A 254 -6.21 34.97 26.09
N LYS A 255 -6.80 35.72 27.04
CA LYS A 255 -7.67 36.85 26.73
C LYS A 255 -7.67 37.91 27.82
#